data_AF-A0A7K0C6P3-F1
#
_entry.id   AF-A0A7K0C6P3-F1
#
_cell.length_a   1.000
_cell.length_b   1.000
_cell.length_c   1.000
_cell.angle_alpha   90.00
_cell.angle_beta   90.00
_cell.angle_gamma   90.00
#
_symmetry.space_group_name_H-M   'P 1'
#
loop_
_entity.id
_entity.type
_entity.pdbx_description
1 polymer ?
#
loop_
_entity_poly.entity_id
_entity_poly.type
_entity_poly.pdbx_seq_one_letter_code
_entity_poly.pdbx_strand_id
1 'polypeptide(L)'
;MSAQTWDDFAAALAGELAALTAGETLLAGGVRCDQRSDRLTVDTGDRRVETPWPLTTARYRELADLAVTALRGEDPATLGIRVLHEELRPEGGGDSMAALHWEAFAQALAEEFADLPHGALVVISERVGNRFAQFAQEDDRLYAEVTAACFMPEEQRTSPEGERAIEEAGWRSREGDNWWVELPWPGSSQTYRELAGMVTGVLGGVFGIAGPDALHYRAWNERDGNDEFELPRLRLPWQP
;
A
#
# COMPACT_ATOMS: atom_id res chain seq x y z
N MET A 1 14.72 35.66 -7.29
CA MET A 1 13.37 35.75 -7.90
C MET A 1 12.44 36.43 -6.91
N SER A 2 11.44 37.20 -7.37
CA SER A 2 10.42 37.75 -6.45
C SER A 2 9.47 36.64 -6.02
N ALA A 3 8.72 36.85 -4.92
CA ALA A 3 7.74 35.88 -4.44
C ALA A 3 6.71 35.51 -5.51
N GLN A 4 6.21 36.51 -6.27
CA GLN A 4 5.30 36.30 -7.38
C GLN A 4 5.88 35.36 -8.46
N THR A 5 7.16 35.52 -8.81
CA THR A 5 7.80 34.69 -9.84
C THR A 5 7.90 33.22 -9.42
N TRP A 6 8.00 32.95 -8.12
CA TRP A 6 8.05 31.58 -7.64
C TRP A 6 6.68 30.92 -7.55
N ASP A 7 5.64 31.67 -7.18
CA ASP A 7 4.27 31.15 -7.16
C ASP A 7 3.79 30.81 -8.58
N ASP A 8 4.15 31.66 -9.55
CA ASP A 8 3.91 31.42 -10.98
C ASP A 8 4.67 30.17 -11.46
N PHE A 9 5.92 29.97 -11.01
CA PHE A 9 6.70 28.78 -11.33
C PHE A 9 6.10 27.51 -10.70
N ALA A 10 5.67 27.55 -9.43
CA ALA A 10 4.98 26.42 -8.80
C ALA A 10 3.65 26.09 -9.50
N ALA A 11 2.93 27.09 -10.00
CA ALA A 11 1.69 26.86 -10.76
C ALA A 11 1.97 26.19 -12.11
N ALA A 12 3.00 26.65 -12.81
CA ALA A 12 3.45 26.03 -14.06
C ALA A 12 3.91 24.58 -13.84
N LEU A 13 4.75 24.34 -12.82
CA LEU A 13 5.25 23.01 -12.49
C LEU A 13 4.11 22.04 -12.12
N ALA A 14 3.13 22.47 -11.30
CA ALA A 14 1.96 21.64 -10.99
C ALA A 14 1.15 21.28 -12.25
N GLY A 15 1.01 22.21 -13.19
CA GLY A 15 0.35 21.97 -14.47
C GLY A 15 1.09 20.95 -15.35
N GLU A 16 2.42 21.03 -15.41
CA GLU A 16 3.22 20.07 -16.18
C GLU A 16 3.27 18.69 -15.51
N LEU A 17 3.33 18.64 -14.18
CA LEU A 17 3.23 17.38 -13.44
C LEU A 17 1.88 16.69 -13.67
N ALA A 18 0.78 17.44 -13.75
CA ALA A 18 -0.53 16.88 -14.04
C ALA A 18 -0.68 16.36 -15.48
N ALA A 19 0.19 16.82 -16.40
CA ALA A 19 0.19 16.43 -17.80
C ALA A 19 1.17 15.28 -18.11
N LEU A 20 2.04 14.91 -17.16
CA LEU A 20 2.99 13.80 -17.31
C LEU A 20 2.26 12.47 -17.55
N THR A 21 2.80 11.69 -18.49
CA THR A 21 2.31 10.34 -18.79
C THR A 21 3.29 9.25 -18.35
N ALA A 22 2.83 8.00 -18.43
CA ALA A 22 3.56 6.82 -17.97
C ALA A 22 4.96 6.72 -18.59
N GLY A 23 6.02 6.79 -17.78
CA GLY A 23 7.42 6.63 -18.23
C GLY A 23 8.09 7.90 -18.76
N GLU A 24 7.46 9.07 -18.58
CA GLU A 24 8.05 10.35 -18.97
C GLU A 24 8.93 10.96 -17.85
N THR A 25 9.96 11.68 -18.29
CA THR A 25 10.79 12.51 -17.42
C THR A 25 10.57 13.97 -17.77
N LEU A 26 10.22 14.78 -16.78
CA LEU A 26 10.19 16.23 -16.87
C LEU A 26 11.46 16.83 -16.26
N LEU A 27 12.02 17.84 -16.91
CA LEU A 27 13.13 18.65 -16.40
C LEU A 27 12.72 20.13 -16.42
N ALA A 28 12.48 20.72 -15.26
CA ALA A 28 12.01 22.10 -15.15
C ALA A 28 12.78 22.83 -14.04
N GLY A 29 13.56 23.86 -14.42
CA GLY A 29 14.17 24.79 -13.45
C GLY A 29 15.09 24.16 -12.41
N GLY A 30 15.75 23.04 -12.72
CA GLY A 30 16.59 22.29 -11.77
C GLY A 30 15.84 21.19 -11.01
N VAL A 31 14.53 21.05 -11.23
CA VAL A 31 13.73 19.91 -10.77
C VAL A 31 13.68 18.86 -11.87
N ARG A 32 13.99 17.62 -11.51
CA ARG A 32 13.79 16.43 -12.32
C ARG A 32 12.63 15.64 -11.77
N CYS A 33 11.62 15.39 -12.59
CA CYS A 33 10.49 14.57 -12.23
C CYS A 33 10.47 13.32 -13.11
N ASP A 34 10.56 12.14 -12.51
CA ASP A 34 10.48 10.86 -13.23
C ASP A 34 9.17 10.18 -12.87
N GLN A 35 8.28 10.04 -13.85
CA GLN A 35 7.03 9.31 -13.70
C GLN A 35 7.28 7.83 -14.08
N ARG A 36 6.82 6.92 -13.23
CA ARG A 36 6.70 5.47 -13.48
C ARG A 36 5.26 5.01 -13.32
N SER A 37 5.00 3.77 -13.72
CA SER A 37 3.67 3.12 -13.75
C SER A 37 2.79 3.41 -12.51
N ASP A 38 3.41 3.46 -11.33
CA ASP A 38 2.78 3.54 -10.02
C ASP A 38 3.34 4.66 -9.12
N ARG A 39 4.38 5.38 -9.56
CA ARG A 39 5.08 6.38 -8.74
C ARG A 39 5.56 7.58 -9.53
N LEU A 40 5.62 8.72 -8.85
CA LEU A 40 6.28 9.94 -9.31
C LEU A 40 7.45 10.24 -8.37
N THR A 41 8.62 10.42 -8.94
CA THR A 41 9.80 10.95 -8.24
C THR A 41 9.95 12.41 -8.60
N VAL A 42 10.18 13.28 -7.62
CA VAL A 42 10.54 14.69 -7.80
C VAL A 42 11.88 14.92 -7.12
N ASP A 43 12.88 15.34 -7.87
CA ASP A 43 14.27 15.48 -7.44
C ASP A 43 14.76 16.90 -7.74
N THR A 44 15.17 17.65 -6.72
CA THR A 44 15.70 19.02 -6.85
C THR A 44 17.23 19.07 -6.73
N GLY A 45 17.90 17.92 -6.82
CA GLY A 45 19.34 17.76 -6.58
C GLY A 45 19.68 17.61 -5.10
N ASP A 46 19.18 18.51 -4.25
CA ASP A 46 19.39 18.47 -2.80
C ASP A 46 18.37 17.59 -2.07
N ARG A 47 17.22 17.36 -2.69
CA ARG A 47 16.10 16.62 -2.11
C ARG A 47 15.41 15.78 -3.17
N ARG A 48 15.00 14.58 -2.76
CA ARG A 48 14.23 13.66 -3.58
C ARG A 48 12.97 13.24 -2.81
N VAL A 49 11.83 13.35 -3.47
CA VAL A 49 10.51 13.00 -2.93
C VAL A 49 9.89 11.98 -3.85
N GLU A 50 9.40 10.88 -3.30
CA GLU A 50 8.70 9.84 -4.05
C GLU A 50 7.29 9.68 -3.53
N THR A 51 6.32 9.60 -4.44
CA THR A 51 4.90 9.55 -4.11
C THR A 51 4.14 8.62 -5.05
N PRO A 52 3.05 7.96 -4.60
CA PRO A 52 2.21 7.15 -5.47
C PRO A 52 1.61 7.96 -6.63
N TRP A 53 1.38 7.31 -7.77
CA TRP A 53 0.76 7.90 -8.96
C TRP A 53 -0.43 7.03 -9.42
N PRO A 54 -1.53 7.60 -9.95
CA PRO A 54 -1.78 9.02 -10.23
C PRO A 54 -2.14 9.82 -8.98
N LEU A 55 -1.80 11.11 -9.00
CA LEU A 55 -2.12 12.05 -7.92
C LEU A 55 -3.39 12.83 -8.21
N THR A 56 -4.01 13.36 -7.15
CA THR A 56 -5.08 14.36 -7.27
C THR A 56 -4.50 15.73 -7.62
N THR A 57 -5.32 16.61 -8.19
CA THR A 57 -4.92 18.00 -8.53
C THR A 57 -4.32 18.76 -7.34
N ALA A 58 -4.87 18.55 -6.14
CA ALA A 58 -4.35 19.17 -4.92
C ALA A 58 -2.93 18.70 -4.59
N ARG A 59 -2.63 17.41 -4.77
CA ARG A 59 -1.31 16.83 -4.50
C ARG A 59 -0.23 17.26 -5.49
N TYR A 60 -0.57 17.52 -6.75
CA TYR A 60 0.39 18.12 -7.70
C TYR A 60 0.85 19.51 -7.25
N ARG A 61 -0.06 20.31 -6.69
CA ARG A 61 0.29 21.63 -6.18
C ARG A 61 1.19 21.56 -4.96
N GLU A 62 0.87 20.69 -4.01
CA GLU A 62 1.70 20.48 -2.81
C GLU A 62 3.14 20.06 -3.15
N LEU A 63 3.31 19.17 -4.15
CA LEU A 63 4.63 18.76 -4.60
C LEU A 63 5.39 19.88 -5.30
N ALA A 64 4.71 20.70 -6.10
CA ALA A 64 5.33 21.84 -6.76
C ALA A 64 5.79 22.89 -5.75
N ASP A 65 4.98 23.16 -4.72
CA ASP A 65 5.34 24.08 -3.64
C ASP A 65 6.54 23.55 -2.85
N LEU A 66 6.57 22.25 -2.54
CA LEU A 66 7.71 21.59 -1.88
C LEU A 66 9.01 21.71 -2.69
N ALA A 67 8.93 21.47 -4.01
CA ALA A 67 10.09 21.61 -4.89
C ALA A 67 10.61 23.05 -4.94
N VAL A 68 9.71 24.04 -4.95
CA VAL A 68 10.08 25.46 -4.88
C VAL A 68 10.73 25.81 -3.55
N THR A 69 10.22 25.33 -2.44
CA THR A 69 10.84 25.53 -1.11
C THR A 69 12.25 24.94 -1.08
N ALA A 70 12.45 23.74 -1.63
CA ALA A 70 13.76 23.12 -1.73
C ALA A 70 14.72 23.94 -2.61
N LEU A 71 14.29 24.42 -3.78
CA LEU A 71 15.10 25.27 -4.66
C LEU A 71 15.47 26.63 -4.04
N ARG A 72 14.66 27.15 -3.13
CA ARG A 72 14.97 28.38 -2.39
C ARG A 72 15.96 28.15 -1.24
N GLY A 73 16.25 26.89 -0.89
CA GLY A 73 17.02 26.54 0.29
C GLY A 73 16.28 26.85 1.60
N GLU A 74 14.95 26.96 1.55
CA GLU A 74 14.11 27.27 2.71
C GLU A 74 13.74 25.98 3.47
N ASP A 75 13.59 26.08 4.79
CA ASP A 75 13.15 24.97 5.64
C ASP A 75 11.63 24.75 5.46
N PRO A 76 11.18 23.59 4.96
CA PRO A 76 9.76 23.32 4.68
C PRO A 76 8.89 23.23 5.94
N ALA A 77 9.50 23.04 7.12
CA ALA A 77 8.80 23.10 8.40
C ALA A 77 8.09 24.46 8.62
N THR A 78 8.59 25.51 7.97
CA THR A 78 8.03 26.88 8.01
C THR A 78 6.71 27.03 7.22
N LEU A 79 6.37 26.07 6.35
CA LEU A 79 5.17 26.09 5.50
C LEU A 79 4.08 25.10 5.96
N GLY A 80 4.27 24.40 7.08
CA GLY A 80 3.31 23.42 7.59
C GLY A 80 3.21 22.14 6.74
N ILE A 81 4.17 21.92 5.83
CA ILE A 81 4.26 20.72 4.99
C ILE A 81 5.23 19.73 5.64
N ARG A 82 4.76 18.51 5.97
CA ARG A 82 5.64 17.43 6.43
C ARG A 82 6.46 16.91 5.26
N VAL A 83 7.75 17.25 5.23
CA VAL A 83 8.72 16.55 4.38
C VAL A 83 8.92 15.17 4.99
N LEU A 84 8.68 14.12 4.21
CA LEU A 84 9.22 12.80 4.55
C LEU A 84 10.72 12.85 4.27
N HIS A 85 11.48 13.41 5.22
CA HIS A 85 12.91 13.17 5.30
C HIS A 85 13.07 11.73 5.77
N GLU A 86 13.56 10.85 4.91
CA GLU A 86 14.32 9.71 5.38
C GLU A 86 15.72 9.81 4.79
N GLU A 87 16.65 10.01 5.71
CA GLU A 87 18.04 10.32 5.50
C GLU A 87 18.80 9.16 4.85
N LEU A 88 19.92 9.55 4.25
CA LEU A 88 21.03 8.73 3.78
C LEU A 88 21.28 7.46 4.63
N ARG A 89 21.24 6.32 3.94
CA ARG A 89 21.82 5.01 4.34
C ARG A 89 23.23 5.16 4.93
N PRO A 90 23.59 4.35 5.95
CA PRO A 90 23.87 2.91 5.81
C PRO A 90 23.15 2.08 6.89
N GLU A 91 22.44 0.98 6.62
CA GLU A 91 22.93 -0.31 6.14
C GLU A 91 21.89 -0.97 5.21
N GLY A 92 22.26 -1.19 3.96
CA GLY A 92 21.36 -1.61 2.90
C GLY A 92 21.34 -3.12 2.70
N GLY A 93 20.14 -3.71 2.83
CA GLY A 93 19.84 -5.06 2.34
C GLY A 93 18.44 -5.55 2.70
N GLY A 94 18.01 -5.35 3.96
CA GLY A 94 16.79 -5.94 4.51
C GLY A 94 15.48 -5.31 4.02
N ASP A 95 15.26 -4.02 4.27
CA ASP A 95 13.94 -3.40 4.09
C ASP A 95 13.52 -3.26 2.62
N SER A 96 14.48 -3.04 1.72
CA SER A 96 14.18 -3.02 0.28
C SER A 96 13.86 -4.41 -0.27
N MET A 97 14.45 -5.48 0.29
CA MET A 97 14.07 -6.84 -0.08
C MET A 97 12.71 -7.20 0.52
N ALA A 98 12.43 -6.80 1.77
CA ALA A 98 11.13 -7.01 2.39
C ALA A 98 10.01 -6.31 1.59
N ALA A 99 10.20 -5.06 1.17
CA ALA A 99 9.25 -4.35 0.32
C ALA A 99 9.01 -5.07 -1.03
N LEU A 100 10.09 -5.53 -1.69
CA LEU A 100 9.99 -6.31 -2.93
C LEU A 100 9.28 -7.67 -2.72
N HIS A 101 9.47 -8.30 -1.55
CA HIS A 101 8.79 -9.54 -1.21
C HIS A 101 7.29 -9.32 -0.99
N TRP A 102 6.91 -8.23 -0.30
CA TRP A 102 5.50 -7.86 -0.11
C TRP A 102 4.81 -7.51 -1.42
N GLU A 103 5.48 -6.80 -2.33
CA GLU A 103 4.94 -6.47 -3.66
C GLU A 103 4.71 -7.74 -4.50
N ALA A 104 5.70 -8.64 -4.55
CA ALA A 104 5.56 -9.91 -5.25
C ALA A 104 4.44 -10.78 -4.66
N PHE A 105 4.30 -10.78 -3.33
CA PHE A 105 3.21 -11.47 -2.65
C PHE A 105 1.84 -10.85 -2.95
N ALA A 106 1.73 -9.51 -2.96
CA ALA A 106 0.50 -8.82 -3.32
C ALA A 106 0.06 -9.14 -4.77
N GLN A 107 1.01 -9.17 -5.71
CA GLN A 107 0.72 -9.55 -7.09
C GLN A 107 0.20 -10.98 -7.17
N ALA A 108 0.89 -11.93 -6.54
CA ALA A 108 0.46 -13.33 -6.52
C ALA A 108 -0.93 -13.49 -5.90
N LEU A 109 -1.19 -12.82 -4.77
CA LEU A 109 -2.47 -12.86 -4.09
C LEU A 109 -3.61 -12.31 -4.95
N ALA A 110 -3.37 -11.22 -5.69
CA ALA A 110 -4.34 -10.66 -6.62
C ALA A 110 -4.67 -11.62 -7.79
N GLU A 111 -3.67 -12.35 -8.29
CA GLU A 111 -3.86 -13.37 -9.31
C GLU A 111 -4.67 -14.57 -8.76
N GLU A 112 -4.43 -14.98 -7.51
CA GLU A 112 -5.23 -16.02 -6.87
C GLU A 112 -6.67 -15.61 -6.63
N PHE A 113 -6.92 -14.36 -6.22
CA PHE A 113 -8.28 -13.87 -6.05
C PHE A 113 -9.12 -13.97 -7.32
N ALA A 114 -8.51 -13.77 -8.49
CA ALA A 114 -9.22 -13.88 -9.76
C ALA A 114 -9.66 -15.32 -10.09
N ASP A 115 -8.95 -16.31 -9.53
CA ASP A 115 -9.13 -17.73 -9.84
C ASP A 115 -9.75 -18.53 -8.67
N LEU A 116 -10.17 -17.87 -7.59
CA LEU A 116 -10.77 -18.57 -6.46
C LEU A 116 -12.02 -19.35 -6.91
N PRO A 117 -12.12 -20.64 -6.54
CA PRO A 117 -13.31 -21.42 -6.82
C PRO A 117 -14.50 -20.88 -6.02
N HIS A 118 -15.70 -21.16 -6.52
CA HIS A 118 -16.92 -20.80 -5.82
C HIS A 118 -17.00 -21.50 -4.46
N GLY A 119 -17.24 -20.76 -3.37
CA GLY A 119 -17.24 -21.27 -2.00
C GLY A 119 -15.85 -21.40 -1.37
N ALA A 120 -14.81 -20.84 -1.99
CA ALA A 120 -13.47 -20.81 -1.43
C ALA A 120 -13.39 -20.04 -0.11
N LEU A 121 -12.73 -20.65 0.87
CA LEU A 121 -12.22 -19.98 2.05
C LEU A 121 -10.70 -20.08 2.07
N VAL A 122 -10.06 -18.95 2.35
CA VAL A 122 -8.61 -18.85 2.44
C VAL A 122 -8.26 -18.11 3.72
N VAL A 123 -7.37 -18.67 4.53
CA VAL A 123 -6.82 -18.02 5.73
C VAL A 123 -5.31 -17.95 5.58
N ILE A 124 -4.78 -16.73 5.62
CA ILE A 124 -3.35 -16.44 5.62
C ILE A 124 -2.99 -15.95 7.02
N SER A 125 -2.16 -16.71 7.73
CA SER A 125 -1.86 -16.47 9.14
C SER A 125 -0.37 -16.30 9.36
N GLU A 126 -0.01 -15.43 10.30
CA GLU A 126 1.32 -15.43 10.87
C GLU A 126 1.62 -16.78 11.52
N ARG A 127 2.85 -17.29 11.35
CA ARG A 127 3.28 -18.57 11.96
C ARG A 127 3.20 -18.58 13.48
N VAL A 128 3.38 -17.42 14.11
CA VAL A 128 3.42 -17.26 15.57
C VAL A 128 2.57 -16.06 15.94
N GLY A 129 1.42 -16.31 16.55
CA GLY A 129 0.46 -15.28 16.95
C GLY A 129 -0.92 -15.53 16.36
N ASN A 130 -1.79 -14.55 16.51
CA ASN A 130 -3.19 -14.64 16.09
C ASN A 130 -3.52 -13.66 14.96
N ARG A 131 -2.50 -13.10 14.29
CA ARG A 131 -2.67 -12.13 13.20
C ARG A 131 -2.89 -12.86 11.90
N PHE A 132 -3.99 -12.56 11.23
CA PHE A 132 -4.39 -13.21 9.98
C PHE A 132 -5.13 -12.27 9.05
N ALA A 133 -5.20 -12.69 7.78
CA ALA A 133 -6.17 -12.24 6.81
C ALA A 133 -7.00 -13.44 6.34
N GLN A 134 -8.32 -13.29 6.26
CA GLN A 134 -9.24 -14.33 5.81
C GLN A 134 -10.05 -13.82 4.63
N PHE A 135 -10.36 -14.73 3.69
CA PHE A 135 -11.14 -14.44 2.49
C PHE A 135 -12.21 -15.50 2.31
N ALA A 136 -13.45 -15.07 2.10
CA ALA A 136 -14.57 -15.92 1.76
C ALA A 136 -15.13 -15.50 0.39
N GLN A 137 -15.03 -16.39 -0.58
CA GLN A 137 -15.68 -16.25 -1.87
C GLN A 137 -17.12 -16.75 -1.73
N GLU A 138 -18.08 -15.86 -2.03
CA GLU A 138 -19.51 -16.14 -1.96
C GLU A 138 -20.18 -15.98 -3.35
N ASP A 139 -21.51 -16.11 -3.44
CA ASP A 139 -22.23 -16.07 -4.71
C ASP A 139 -22.03 -14.76 -5.49
N ASP A 140 -22.00 -13.62 -4.80
CA ASP A 140 -21.98 -12.28 -5.40
C ASP A 140 -20.89 -11.36 -4.84
N ARG A 141 -20.04 -11.87 -3.93
CA ARG A 141 -18.99 -11.09 -3.29
C ARG A 141 -17.76 -11.89 -2.89
N LEU A 142 -16.66 -11.17 -2.73
CA LEU A 142 -15.48 -11.59 -1.99
C LEU A 142 -15.44 -10.80 -0.69
N TYR A 143 -15.62 -11.49 0.43
CA TYR A 143 -15.54 -10.91 1.76
C TYR A 143 -14.14 -11.15 2.33
N ALA A 144 -13.52 -10.12 2.87
CA ALA A 144 -12.19 -10.20 3.44
C ALA A 144 -12.17 -9.66 4.87
N GLU A 145 -11.43 -10.32 5.76
CA GLU A 145 -11.23 -9.89 7.13
C GLU A 145 -9.74 -9.86 7.51
N VAL A 146 -9.39 -8.98 8.45
CA VAL A 146 -8.13 -9.01 9.19
C VAL A 146 -8.39 -8.90 10.69
N THR A 147 -7.54 -9.55 11.48
CA THR A 147 -7.71 -9.65 12.94
C THR A 147 -7.85 -8.27 13.61
N ALA A 148 -8.84 -8.11 14.49
CA ALA A 148 -8.91 -6.93 15.34
C ALA A 148 -7.94 -6.99 16.53
N ALA A 149 -7.47 -5.84 17.00
CA ALA A 149 -6.49 -5.75 18.08
C ALA A 149 -6.98 -6.40 19.39
N CYS A 150 -8.29 -6.41 19.65
CA CYS A 150 -8.87 -7.05 20.84
C CYS A 150 -8.60 -8.56 20.91
N PHE A 151 -8.33 -9.22 19.78
CA PHE A 151 -8.01 -10.65 19.70
C PHE A 151 -6.51 -10.96 19.73
N MET A 152 -5.67 -9.92 19.81
CA MET A 152 -4.22 -10.06 19.86
C MET A 152 -3.71 -10.02 21.31
N PRO A 153 -2.59 -10.72 21.61
CA PRO A 153 -1.81 -10.50 22.84
C PRO A 153 -1.47 -9.02 23.01
N GLU A 154 -1.38 -8.54 24.25
CA GLU A 154 -1.20 -7.12 24.56
C GLU A 154 0.01 -6.50 23.84
N GLU A 155 1.09 -7.27 23.71
CA GLU A 155 2.35 -6.87 23.09
C GLU A 155 2.27 -6.79 21.56
N GLN A 156 1.25 -7.40 20.97
CA GLN A 156 1.01 -7.48 19.53
C GLN A 156 -0.16 -6.61 19.07
N ARG A 157 -0.88 -5.98 20.01
CA ARG A 157 -2.03 -5.14 19.68
C ARG A 157 -1.62 -3.99 18.79
N THR A 158 -2.42 -3.77 17.76
CA THR A 158 -2.31 -2.60 16.91
C THR A 158 -2.42 -1.33 17.74
N SER A 159 -1.57 -0.35 17.46
CA SER A 159 -1.66 0.98 18.09
C SER A 159 -2.90 1.74 17.59
N PRO A 160 -3.36 2.79 18.30
CA PRO A 160 -4.43 3.66 17.81
C PRO A 160 -4.12 4.33 16.46
N GLU A 161 -2.84 4.57 16.15
CA GLU A 161 -2.40 5.03 14.83
C GLU A 161 -2.57 3.94 13.76
N GLY A 162 -2.22 2.70 14.09
CA GLY A 162 -2.39 1.57 13.19
C GLY A 162 -3.86 1.26 12.90
N GLU A 163 -4.74 1.32 13.90
CA GLU A 163 -6.18 1.14 13.69
C GLU A 163 -6.77 2.23 12.78
N ARG A 164 -6.34 3.49 12.94
CA ARG A 164 -6.69 4.57 12.02
C ARG A 164 -6.18 4.32 10.60
N ALA A 165 -4.96 3.78 10.45
CA ALA A 165 -4.43 3.44 9.13
C ALA A 165 -5.24 2.31 8.45
N ILE A 166 -5.73 1.33 9.21
CA ILE A 166 -6.63 0.29 8.71
C ILE A 166 -7.95 0.91 8.23
N GLU A 167 -8.56 1.79 9.04
CA GLU A 167 -9.79 2.50 8.67
C GLU A 167 -9.61 3.39 7.43
N GLU A 168 -8.53 4.19 7.36
CA GLU A 168 -8.21 5.06 6.23
C GLU A 168 -7.95 4.29 4.93
N ALA A 169 -7.47 3.04 5.02
CA ALA A 169 -7.32 2.14 3.89
C ALA A 169 -8.67 1.57 3.38
N GLY A 170 -9.78 1.87 4.05
CA GLY A 170 -11.14 1.51 3.62
C GLY A 170 -11.73 0.29 4.33
N TRP A 171 -11.02 -0.28 5.31
CA TRP A 171 -11.54 -1.33 6.17
C TRP A 171 -12.60 -0.79 7.12
N ARG A 172 -13.55 -1.64 7.47
CA ARG A 172 -14.64 -1.33 8.40
C ARG A 172 -14.54 -2.25 9.59
N SER A 173 -14.96 -1.82 10.77
CA SER A 173 -15.06 -2.69 11.94
C SER A 173 -16.28 -2.28 12.78
N ARG A 174 -16.78 -3.22 13.57
CA ARG A 174 -17.67 -2.95 14.71
C ARG A 174 -16.89 -3.28 15.97
N GLU A 175 -17.20 -2.59 17.07
CA GLU A 175 -16.51 -2.84 18.34
C GLU A 175 -16.57 -4.32 18.72
N GLY A 176 -15.40 -4.95 18.87
CA GLY A 176 -15.28 -6.37 19.20
C GLY A 176 -15.29 -7.33 18.00
N ASP A 177 -15.39 -6.84 16.77
CA ASP A 177 -15.34 -7.63 15.53
C ASP A 177 -14.03 -7.38 14.78
N ASN A 178 -13.64 -8.32 13.91
CA ASN A 178 -12.55 -8.14 12.96
C ASN A 178 -12.79 -6.91 12.06
N TRP A 179 -11.69 -6.44 11.46
CA TRP A 179 -11.78 -5.49 10.36
C TRP A 179 -12.19 -6.23 9.11
N TRP A 180 -13.07 -5.64 8.30
CA TRP A 180 -13.60 -6.28 7.10
C TRP A 180 -13.77 -5.32 5.94
N VAL A 181 -13.73 -5.89 4.73
CA VAL A 181 -14.18 -5.26 3.48
C VAL A 181 -14.91 -6.29 2.63
N GLU A 182 -15.74 -5.82 1.71
CA GLU A 182 -16.39 -6.67 0.73
C GLU A 182 -16.25 -6.06 -0.66
N LEU A 183 -16.06 -6.92 -1.66
CA LEU A 183 -15.93 -6.55 -3.07
C LEU A 183 -16.97 -7.33 -3.88
N PRO A 184 -17.50 -6.75 -4.95
CA PRO A 184 -18.38 -7.49 -5.85
C PRO A 184 -17.63 -8.67 -6.48
N TRP A 185 -18.35 -9.77 -6.70
CA TRP A 185 -17.85 -10.96 -7.39
C TRP A 185 -18.64 -11.26 -8.67
N PRO A 186 -17.97 -11.55 -9.80
CA PRO A 186 -16.53 -11.42 -10.00
C PRO A 186 -16.10 -9.94 -10.01
N GLY A 187 -14.92 -9.68 -9.46
CA GLY A 187 -14.28 -8.36 -9.44
C GLY A 187 -13.39 -8.13 -10.66
N SER A 188 -12.93 -6.88 -10.82
CA SER A 188 -11.92 -6.57 -11.85
C SER A 188 -10.51 -6.88 -11.34
N SER A 189 -9.54 -7.10 -12.24
CA SER A 189 -8.14 -7.26 -11.84
C SER A 189 -7.59 -6.08 -11.06
N GLN A 190 -8.10 -4.86 -11.31
CA GLN A 190 -7.74 -3.67 -10.55
C GLN A 190 -8.23 -3.77 -9.10
N THR A 191 -9.49 -4.21 -8.93
CA THR A 191 -10.12 -4.42 -7.62
C THR A 191 -9.37 -5.47 -6.78
N TYR A 192 -8.92 -6.56 -7.39
CA TYR A 192 -8.14 -7.58 -6.69
C TYR A 192 -6.73 -7.10 -6.31
N ARG A 193 -6.08 -6.28 -7.14
CA ARG A 193 -4.80 -5.64 -6.79
C ARG A 193 -4.96 -4.67 -5.63
N GLU A 194 -6.04 -3.89 -5.60
CA GLU A 194 -6.36 -2.98 -4.50
C GLU A 194 -6.56 -3.77 -3.20
N LEU A 195 -7.35 -4.85 -3.22
CA LEU A 195 -7.52 -5.72 -2.06
C LEU A 195 -6.20 -6.32 -1.56
N ALA A 196 -5.38 -6.85 -2.47
CA ALA A 196 -4.09 -7.41 -2.10
C ALA A 196 -3.14 -6.36 -1.49
N GLY A 197 -3.15 -5.13 -2.03
CA GLY A 197 -2.44 -3.98 -1.46
C GLY A 197 -2.94 -3.63 -0.06
N MET A 198 -4.26 -3.60 0.15
CA MET A 198 -4.86 -3.35 1.47
C MET A 198 -4.43 -4.42 2.48
N VAL A 199 -4.49 -5.70 2.11
CA VAL A 199 -4.10 -6.82 2.98
C VAL A 199 -2.62 -6.73 3.36
N THR A 200 -1.74 -6.52 2.38
CA THR A 200 -0.29 -6.41 2.65
C THR A 200 0.07 -5.15 3.43
N GLY A 201 -0.66 -4.05 3.24
CA GLY A 201 -0.55 -2.85 4.05
C GLY A 201 -0.87 -3.12 5.53
N VAL A 202 -1.90 -3.93 5.81
CA VAL A 202 -2.21 -4.32 7.19
C VAL A 202 -1.17 -5.30 7.74
N LEU A 203 -0.90 -6.41 7.04
CA LEU A 203 -0.01 -7.46 7.54
C LEU A 203 1.44 -6.96 7.72
N GLY A 204 1.99 -6.28 6.72
CA GLY A 204 3.37 -5.77 6.78
C GLY A 204 3.45 -4.43 7.50
N GLY A 205 2.62 -3.47 7.10
CA GLY A 205 2.72 -2.08 7.56
C GLY A 205 2.16 -1.84 8.96
N VAL A 206 1.00 -2.44 9.28
CA VAL A 206 0.31 -2.19 10.55
C VAL A 206 0.66 -3.23 11.62
N PHE A 207 0.65 -4.51 11.25
CA PHE A 207 0.98 -5.61 12.16
C PHE A 207 2.48 -5.81 12.33
N GLY A 208 3.30 -5.20 11.47
CA GLY A 208 4.76 -5.28 11.54
C GLY A 208 5.31 -6.66 11.22
N ILE A 209 4.59 -7.48 10.44
CA ILE A 209 5.10 -8.77 9.97
C ILE A 209 6.24 -8.49 8.98
N ALA A 210 7.44 -9.01 9.28
CA ALA A 210 8.66 -8.65 8.54
C ALA A 210 8.60 -9.02 7.05
N GLY A 211 7.92 -10.12 6.71
CA GLY A 211 7.79 -10.58 5.34
C GLY A 211 6.81 -11.73 5.17
N PRO A 212 6.42 -12.04 3.92
CA PRO A 212 5.53 -13.15 3.62
C PRO A 212 6.05 -14.53 4.09
N ASP A 213 7.36 -14.70 4.24
CA ASP A 213 7.99 -15.92 4.76
C ASP A 213 7.58 -16.26 6.20
N ALA A 214 7.18 -15.25 6.98
CA ALA A 214 6.60 -15.41 8.31
C ALA A 214 5.12 -15.87 8.28
N LEU A 215 4.52 -16.03 7.09
CA LEU A 215 3.15 -16.46 6.90
C LEU A 215 3.05 -17.94 6.48
N HIS A 216 1.89 -18.52 6.75
CA HIS A 216 1.41 -19.76 6.16
C HIS A 216 -0.04 -19.56 5.72
N TYR A 217 -0.58 -20.49 4.93
CA TYR A 217 -1.99 -20.42 4.55
C TYR A 217 -2.68 -21.77 4.61
N ARG A 218 -4.01 -21.70 4.73
CA ARG A 218 -4.94 -22.82 4.55
C ARG A 218 -6.03 -22.40 3.59
N ALA A 219 -6.49 -23.32 2.75
CA ALA A 219 -7.59 -23.04 1.84
C ALA A 219 -8.45 -24.29 1.63
N TRP A 220 -9.77 -24.11 1.68
CA TRP A 220 -10.75 -25.18 1.52
C TRP A 220 -12.03 -24.64 0.89
N ASN A 221 -12.82 -25.54 0.28
CA ASN A 221 -14.09 -25.17 -0.33
C ASN A 221 -15.28 -25.59 0.55
N GLU A 222 -15.93 -24.63 1.19
CA GLU A 222 -17.08 -24.90 2.07
C GLU A 222 -18.31 -25.47 1.34
N ARG A 223 -18.40 -25.25 0.02
CA ARG A 223 -19.47 -25.76 -0.83
C ARG A 223 -19.15 -27.11 -1.47
N ASP A 224 -17.91 -27.56 -1.36
CA ASP A 224 -17.42 -28.85 -1.86
C ASP A 224 -16.86 -29.68 -0.71
N GLY A 225 -17.67 -29.92 0.32
CA GLY A 225 -17.33 -30.83 1.41
C GLY A 225 -16.18 -30.38 2.34
N ASN A 226 -15.74 -29.11 2.25
CA ASN A 226 -14.49 -28.62 2.82
C ASN A 226 -13.24 -29.26 2.22
N ASP A 227 -13.30 -29.63 0.94
CA ASP A 227 -12.13 -30.13 0.21
C ASP A 227 -11.05 -29.05 0.17
N GLU A 228 -9.86 -29.41 0.65
CA GLU A 228 -8.70 -28.54 0.67
C GLU A 228 -8.13 -28.35 -0.74
N PHE A 229 -7.59 -27.16 -1.00
CA PHE A 229 -6.93 -26.87 -2.27
C PHE A 229 -5.71 -25.97 -2.08
N GLU A 230 -4.82 -25.98 -3.07
CA GLU A 230 -3.61 -25.16 -3.05
C GLU A 230 -3.78 -23.84 -3.81
N LEU A 231 -3.01 -22.84 -3.40
CA LEU A 231 -2.87 -21.54 -4.06
C LEU A 231 -1.43 -21.43 -4.59
N PRO A 232 -1.15 -22.00 -5.78
CA PRO A 232 0.20 -22.26 -6.25
C PRO A 232 1.06 -21.00 -6.47
N ARG A 233 0.44 -19.84 -6.65
CA ARG A 233 1.13 -18.56 -6.87
C ARG A 233 1.59 -17.92 -5.57
N LEU A 234 0.94 -18.20 -4.43
CA LEU A 234 1.29 -17.56 -3.16
C LEU A 234 2.70 -17.90 -2.68
N ARG A 235 3.23 -19.08 -3.04
CA ARG A 235 4.55 -19.58 -2.60
C ARG A 235 4.75 -19.52 -1.07
N LEU A 236 3.65 -19.55 -0.32
CA LEU A 236 3.62 -19.68 1.11
C LEU A 236 3.55 -21.16 1.48
N PRO A 237 4.09 -21.58 2.63
CA PRO A 237 3.83 -22.92 3.14
C PRO A 237 2.35 -23.14 3.41
N TRP A 238 1.80 -24.13 2.74
CA TRP A 238 0.44 -24.62 2.94
C TRP A 238 0.37 -25.45 4.23
N GLN A 239 -0.70 -25.25 5.00
CA GLN A 239 -1.08 -26.12 6.10
C GLN A 239 -2.45 -26.74 5.79
N PRO A 240 -2.55 -28.06 5.67
CA PRO A 240 -3.84 -28.75 5.70
C PRO A 240 -4.46 -28.62 7.11
#